data_AF-X0ZWA1-F1
#
_entry.id   AF-X0ZWA1-F1
#
_cell.length_a   1.000
_cell.length_b   1.000
_cell.length_c   1.000
_cell.angle_alpha   90.00
_cell.angle_beta   90.00
_cell.angle_gamma   90.00
#
_symmetry.space_group_name_H-M   'P 1'
#
loop_
_entity.id
_entity.type
_entity.pdbx_description
1 polymer ?
#
loop_
_entity_poly.entity_id
_entity_poly.type
_entity_poly.pdbx_seq_one_letter_code
_entity_poly.pdbx_strand_id
1 'polypeptide(L)'
;DLVCLNQLINGKENLRFKIYKKPKLSLQGNVHGSGCVFSSAIAAYLSLGNSILKSIEKSEHFFDDRFLNFIELPQNGKILDLTLDQEQIKVINQIKEIYQFISSESKFSMLIPEVRMNISGSLPNATSKEEIAGIEGRITVVGGYPKASGEIKFGVSDHTARLILETKKFDNSINFVLNLKYKSDWVKILQEKTDLLLQEIVRTDQPEKIMITEESTMQWLIKKSIKKSGRIPDIIWDKGSVRKEPMIRLFGKNAEDIVSKLQKITRTIFIEL
;
A
#
# COMPACT_ATOMS: atom_id res chain seq x y z
N ASP A 1 -30.50 9.29 3.51
CA ASP A 1 -31.34 9.28 4.72
C ASP A 1 -30.89 10.30 5.78
N LEU A 2 -31.80 10.69 6.68
CA LEU A 2 -31.59 11.64 7.77
C LEU A 2 -31.18 10.90 9.06
N VAL A 3 -30.17 11.40 9.76
CA VAL A 3 -29.62 10.81 10.99
C VAL A 3 -29.81 11.79 12.15
N CYS A 4 -30.38 11.30 13.25
CA CYS A 4 -30.49 12.03 14.52
C CYS A 4 -29.28 11.72 15.41
N LEU A 5 -28.67 12.76 15.97
CA LEU A 5 -27.51 12.68 16.85
C LEU A 5 -27.87 13.33 18.17
N ASN A 6 -27.82 12.57 19.25
CA ASN A 6 -27.94 13.12 20.59
C ASN A 6 -26.56 13.63 21.04
N GLN A 7 -26.43 14.93 21.30
CA GLN A 7 -25.26 15.50 21.96
C GLN A 7 -25.65 15.99 23.35
N LEU A 8 -25.01 15.41 24.36
CA LEU A 8 -25.04 15.93 25.73
C LEU A 8 -24.15 17.17 25.78
N ILE A 9 -24.76 18.35 25.88
CA ILE A 9 -24.07 19.62 26.11
C ILE A 9 -24.57 20.17 27.44
N ASN A 10 -23.68 20.33 28.42
CA ASN A 10 -24.00 20.82 29.77
C ASN A 10 -25.15 20.05 30.46
N GLY A 11 -25.21 18.72 30.27
CA GLY A 11 -26.23 17.87 30.89
C GLY A 11 -27.63 17.96 30.28
N LYS A 12 -27.82 18.71 29.18
CA LYS A 12 -29.06 18.71 28.39
C LYS A 12 -28.86 17.96 27.08
N GLU A 13 -29.84 17.12 26.75
CA GLU A 13 -29.91 16.45 25.45
C GLU A 13 -30.25 17.48 24.37
N ASN A 14 -29.33 17.70 23.44
CA ASN A 14 -29.58 18.47 22.23
C ASN A 14 -29.59 17.51 21.04
N LEU A 15 -30.73 17.40 20.37
CA LEU A 15 -30.88 16.62 19.16
C LEU A 15 -30.38 17.45 17.97
N ARG A 16 -29.35 16.96 17.29
CA ARG A 16 -28.89 17.48 16.01
C ARG A 16 -29.24 16.51 14.91
N PHE A 17 -29.83 17.02 13.83
CA PHE A 17 -30.14 16.23 12.66
C PHE A 17 -29.12 16.50 11.54
N LYS A 18 -28.52 15.46 10.98
CA LYS A 18 -27.68 15.55 9.79
C LYS A 18 -28.28 14.69 8.69
N ILE A 19 -28.45 15.25 7.51
CA ILE A 19 -29.01 14.54 6.36
C ILE A 19 -27.87 14.05 5.48
N TYR A 20 -27.84 12.75 5.23
CA TYR A 20 -27.02 12.12 4.20
C TYR A 20 -27.90 11.88 2.97
N LYS A 21 -27.43 12.21 1.77
CA LYS A 21 -28.17 11.95 0.52
C LYS A 21 -27.22 11.29 -0.47
N LYS A 22 -27.70 10.24 -1.13
CA LYS A 22 -26.95 9.48 -2.11
C LYS A 22 -27.91 9.01 -3.22
N PRO A 23 -27.44 8.90 -4.48
CA PRO A 23 -28.26 8.34 -5.54
C PRO A 23 -28.73 6.94 -5.18
N LYS A 24 -30.01 6.66 -5.42
CA LYS A 24 -30.53 5.29 -5.27
C LYS A 24 -30.05 4.46 -6.45
N LEU A 25 -29.26 3.44 -6.19
CA LEU A 25 -28.88 2.45 -7.20
C LEU A 25 -30.09 1.55 -7.49
N SER A 26 -30.49 1.46 -8.75
CA SER A 26 -31.51 0.50 -9.19
C SER A 26 -30.87 -0.87 -9.39
N LEU A 27 -31.09 -1.77 -8.44
CA LEU A 27 -30.69 -3.17 -8.56
C LEU A 27 -31.92 -4.02 -8.82
N GLN A 28 -31.83 -4.95 -9.78
CA GLN A 28 -32.83 -6.00 -9.95
C GLN A 28 -32.61 -7.08 -8.88
N GLY A 29 -33.68 -7.65 -8.33
CA GLY A 29 -33.63 -8.69 -7.29
C GLY A 29 -33.69 -8.15 -5.86
N ASN A 30 -33.82 -9.07 -4.89
CA ASN A 30 -33.97 -8.75 -3.47
C ASN A 30 -32.61 -8.80 -2.76
N VAL A 31 -31.98 -7.65 -2.58
CA VAL A 31 -30.71 -7.51 -1.85
C VAL A 31 -30.95 -7.60 -0.34
N HIS A 32 -30.30 -8.54 0.30
CA HIS A 32 -30.35 -8.75 1.75
C HIS A 32 -28.97 -8.48 2.38
N GLY A 33 -28.97 -8.19 3.69
CA GLY A 33 -27.74 -8.03 4.48
C GLY A 33 -27.09 -6.64 4.40
N SER A 34 -27.52 -5.75 3.51
CA SER A 34 -26.99 -4.38 3.40
C SER A 34 -27.10 -3.60 4.72
N GLY A 35 -28.25 -3.66 5.40
CA GLY A 35 -28.43 -3.00 6.70
C GLY A 35 -27.51 -3.55 7.80
N CYS A 36 -27.35 -4.88 7.89
CA CYS A 36 -26.50 -5.52 8.90
C CYS A 36 -25.01 -5.25 8.65
N VAL A 37 -24.59 -5.27 7.38
CA VAL A 37 -23.21 -4.93 7.02
C VAL A 37 -22.94 -3.45 7.32
N PHE A 38 -23.92 -2.56 7.09
CA PHE A 38 -23.77 -1.13 7.33
C PHE A 38 -23.67 -0.82 8.83
N SER A 39 -24.56 -1.40 9.64
CA SER A 39 -24.49 -1.25 11.09
C SER A 39 -23.18 -1.83 11.67
N SER A 40 -22.72 -2.97 11.16
CA SER A 40 -21.46 -3.58 11.56
C SER A 40 -20.26 -2.71 11.19
N ALA A 41 -20.26 -2.11 9.99
CA ALA A 41 -19.22 -1.18 9.56
C ALA A 41 -19.18 0.08 10.44
N ILE A 42 -20.36 0.63 10.81
CA ILE A 42 -20.43 1.79 11.72
C ILE A 42 -19.83 1.42 13.08
N ALA A 43 -20.22 0.27 13.63
CA ALA A 43 -19.69 -0.22 14.91
C ALA A 43 -18.17 -0.41 14.87
N ALA A 44 -17.63 -0.95 13.77
CA ALA A 44 -16.20 -1.11 13.59
C ALA A 44 -15.46 0.25 13.51
N TYR A 45 -15.97 1.23 12.77
CA TYR A 45 -15.32 2.54 12.73
C TYR A 45 -15.43 3.30 14.05
N LEU A 46 -16.52 3.12 14.80
CA LEU A 46 -16.64 3.64 16.16
C LEU A 46 -15.57 3.03 17.09
N SER A 47 -15.32 1.72 17.01
CA SER A 47 -14.29 1.07 17.84
C SER A 47 -12.87 1.51 17.50
N LEU A 48 -12.63 1.96 16.26
CA LEU A 48 -11.39 2.63 15.83
C LEU A 48 -11.27 4.09 16.32
N GLY A 49 -12.16 4.57 17.19
CA GLY A 49 -12.12 5.89 17.79
C GLY A 49 -12.65 7.02 16.90
N ASN A 50 -13.35 6.70 15.80
CA ASN A 50 -13.96 7.72 14.95
C ASN A 50 -15.24 8.27 15.62
N SER A 51 -15.57 9.54 15.35
CA SER A 51 -16.88 10.09 15.74
C SER A 51 -18.00 9.42 14.96
N ILE A 52 -19.22 9.39 15.51
CA ILE A 52 -20.40 8.82 14.82
C ILE A 52 -20.59 9.34 13.39
N LEU A 53 -20.40 10.65 13.18
CA LEU A 53 -20.46 11.28 11.87
C LEU A 53 -19.42 10.72 10.90
N LYS A 54 -18.18 10.56 11.38
CA LYS A 54 -17.08 10.05 10.56
C LYS A 54 -17.21 8.55 10.31
N SER A 55 -17.72 7.81 11.29
CA SER A 55 -18.02 6.39 11.14
C SER A 55 -19.07 6.15 10.07
N ILE A 56 -20.17 6.91 10.07
CA ILE A 56 -21.19 6.83 9.01
C ILE A 56 -20.60 7.16 7.64
N GLU A 57 -19.82 8.25 7.52
CA GLU A 57 -19.15 8.62 6.27
C GLU A 57 -18.20 7.53 5.76
N LYS A 58 -17.41 6.94 6.64
CA LYS A 58 -16.49 5.84 6.29
C LYS A 58 -17.23 4.55 5.94
N SER A 59 -18.32 4.24 6.63
CA SER A 59 -19.19 3.11 6.30
C SER A 59 -19.84 3.27 4.93
N GLU A 60 -20.30 4.47 4.58
CA GLU A 60 -20.84 4.73 3.24
C GLU A 60 -19.78 4.53 2.15
N HIS A 61 -18.55 5.01 2.36
CA HIS A 61 -17.45 4.76 1.43
C HIS A 61 -17.10 3.27 1.31
N PHE A 62 -17.05 2.54 2.44
CA PHE A 62 -16.86 1.09 2.43
C PHE A 62 -17.94 0.38 1.59
N PHE A 63 -19.18 0.87 1.65
CA PHE A 63 -20.25 0.38 0.81
C PHE A 63 -20.05 0.72 -0.66
N ASP A 64 -19.74 1.97 -1.01
CA ASP A 64 -19.50 2.37 -2.40
C ASP A 64 -18.49 1.48 -3.12
N ASP A 65 -17.42 1.11 -2.42
CA ASP A 65 -16.34 0.28 -2.98
C ASP A 65 -16.72 -1.21 -3.15
N ARG A 66 -17.84 -1.64 -2.55
CA ARG A 66 -18.22 -3.07 -2.44
C ARG A 66 -19.64 -3.38 -2.93
N PHE A 67 -20.51 -2.39 -3.08
CA PHE A 67 -21.92 -2.55 -3.46
C PHE A 67 -22.15 -2.98 -4.91
N LEU A 68 -21.09 -3.20 -5.68
CA LEU A 68 -21.18 -3.71 -7.05
C LEU A 68 -21.02 -5.23 -7.14
N ASN A 69 -20.59 -5.89 -6.07
CA ASN A 69 -20.39 -7.34 -6.05
C ASN A 69 -21.48 -8.00 -5.21
N PHE A 70 -22.24 -8.88 -5.86
CA PHE A 70 -23.30 -9.65 -5.22
C PHE A 70 -23.11 -11.12 -5.53
N ILE A 71 -23.35 -11.95 -4.51
CA ILE A 71 -23.59 -13.38 -4.74
C ILE A 71 -25.08 -13.52 -5.06
N GLU A 72 -25.37 -14.00 -6.26
CA GLU A 72 -26.71 -14.34 -6.71
C GLU A 72 -27.19 -15.62 -5.99
N LEU A 73 -28.40 -15.58 -5.44
CA LEU A 73 -29.07 -16.68 -4.76
C LEU A 73 -30.31 -17.12 -5.56
N PRO A 74 -30.82 -18.34 -5.34
CA PRO A 74 -32.10 -18.76 -5.91
C PRO A 74 -33.22 -17.76 -5.63
N GLN A 75 -34.25 -17.76 -6.49
CA GLN A 75 -35.44 -16.89 -6.33
C GLN A 75 -35.12 -15.37 -6.35
N ASN A 76 -34.13 -14.95 -7.15
CA ASN A 76 -33.71 -13.56 -7.30
C ASN A 76 -33.22 -12.91 -5.99
N GLY A 77 -32.77 -13.71 -5.02
CA GLY A 77 -32.11 -13.21 -3.82
C GLY A 77 -30.68 -12.78 -4.13
N LYS A 78 -30.19 -11.74 -3.46
CA LYS A 78 -28.79 -11.30 -3.56
C LYS A 78 -28.25 -10.98 -2.19
N ILE A 79 -27.00 -11.33 -1.94
CA ILE A 79 -26.25 -10.89 -0.74
C ILE A 79 -25.01 -10.12 -1.18
N LEU A 80 -24.59 -9.13 -0.40
CA LEU A 80 -23.34 -8.44 -0.66
C LEU A 80 -22.18 -9.44 -0.62
N ASP A 81 -21.37 -9.43 -1.67
CA ASP A 81 -20.13 -10.17 -1.70
C ASP A 81 -19.02 -9.31 -1.07
N LEU A 82 -18.69 -9.63 0.17
CA LEU A 82 -17.58 -9.01 0.91
C LEU A 82 -16.32 -9.88 0.87
N THR A 83 -16.34 -10.98 0.11
CA THR A 83 -15.26 -11.95 0.08
C THR A 83 -14.09 -11.35 -0.68
N LEU A 84 -12.94 -11.26 -0.01
CA LEU A 84 -11.67 -11.06 -0.71
C LEU A 84 -11.25 -12.41 -1.26
N ASP A 85 -10.76 -12.41 -2.50
CA ASP A 85 -10.20 -13.62 -3.08
C ASP A 85 -9.00 -14.12 -2.24
N GLN A 86 -8.75 -15.43 -2.23
CA GLN A 86 -7.68 -16.04 -1.45
C GLN A 86 -6.31 -15.44 -1.79
N GLU A 87 -6.07 -15.10 -3.07
CA GLU A 87 -4.82 -14.46 -3.47
C GLU A 87 -4.71 -13.04 -2.90
N GLN A 88 -5.81 -12.28 -2.90
CA GLN A 88 -5.84 -10.95 -2.30
C GLN A 88 -5.57 -10.99 -0.80
N ILE A 89 -6.18 -11.92 -0.08
CA ILE A 89 -5.93 -12.15 1.35
C ILE A 89 -4.46 -12.50 1.58
N LYS A 90 -3.90 -13.38 0.75
CA LYS A 90 -2.49 -13.78 0.83
C LYS A 90 -1.54 -12.61 0.61
N VAL A 91 -1.80 -11.73 -0.35
CA VAL A 91 -1.01 -10.50 -0.58
C VAL A 91 -1.11 -9.57 0.63
N ILE A 92 -2.33 -9.34 1.15
CA ILE A 92 -2.54 -8.49 2.33
C ILE A 92 -1.75 -9.02 3.54
N ASN A 93 -1.82 -10.32 3.80
CA ASN A 93 -1.11 -10.94 4.93
C ASN A 93 0.41 -10.86 4.78
N GLN A 94 0.93 -11.01 3.56
CA GLN A 94 2.36 -10.80 3.29
C GLN A 94 2.80 -9.35 3.51
N ILE A 95 2.00 -8.36 3.11
CA ILE A 95 2.28 -6.94 3.42
C ILE A 95 2.27 -6.72 4.94
N LYS A 96 1.32 -7.33 5.67
CA LYS A 96 1.27 -7.25 7.14
C LYS A 96 2.54 -7.82 7.78
N GLU A 97 3.02 -8.97 7.30
CA GLU A 97 4.24 -9.61 7.79
C GLU A 97 5.47 -8.70 7.61
N ILE A 98 5.65 -8.15 6.41
CA ILE A 98 6.74 -7.21 6.12
C ILE A 98 6.61 -5.96 7.01
N TYR A 99 5.41 -5.42 7.17
CA TYR A 99 5.16 -4.27 8.04
C TYR A 99 5.44 -4.58 9.52
N GLN A 100 5.04 -5.76 10.01
CA GLN A 100 5.33 -6.19 11.38
C GLN A 100 6.83 -6.27 11.63
N PHE A 101 7.61 -6.78 10.66
CA PHE A 101 9.07 -6.73 10.75
C PHE A 101 9.57 -5.29 10.86
N ILE A 102 9.18 -4.40 9.95
CA ILE A 102 9.67 -3.01 9.93
C ILE A 102 9.22 -2.19 11.15
N SER A 103 8.05 -2.48 11.71
CA SER A 103 7.52 -1.78 12.88
C SER A 103 7.93 -2.36 14.22
N SER A 104 8.69 -3.47 14.23
CA SER A 104 9.07 -4.17 15.46
C SER A 104 10.05 -3.40 16.35
N GLU A 105 10.91 -2.57 15.77
CA GLU A 105 11.95 -1.84 16.48
C GLU A 105 12.04 -0.37 16.05
N SER A 106 12.32 0.52 17.01
CA SER A 106 12.47 1.97 16.75
C SER A 106 13.63 2.28 15.80
N LYS A 107 14.73 1.51 15.84
CA LYS A 107 15.89 1.71 14.95
C LYS A 107 15.51 1.61 13.45
N PHE A 108 14.46 0.88 13.11
CA PHE A 108 13.98 0.76 11.73
C PHE A 108 13.35 2.06 11.20
N SER A 109 13.05 3.04 12.07
CA SER A 109 12.70 4.40 11.64
C SER A 109 13.75 5.06 10.76
N MET A 110 15.03 4.68 10.88
CA MET A 110 16.08 5.22 10.02
C MET A 110 15.88 4.85 8.54
N LEU A 111 15.22 3.72 8.25
CA LEU A 111 14.95 3.25 6.89
C LEU A 111 13.82 4.04 6.20
N ILE A 112 13.06 4.85 6.94
CA ILE A 112 11.91 5.58 6.39
C ILE A 112 12.40 6.87 5.71
N PRO A 113 12.18 7.06 4.39
CA PRO A 113 12.54 8.30 3.69
C PRO A 113 11.58 9.45 4.03
N GLU A 114 11.93 10.68 3.65
CA GLU A 114 11.09 11.86 3.91
C GLU A 114 9.75 11.78 3.16
N VAL A 115 9.75 11.23 1.94
CA VAL A 115 8.52 10.93 1.20
C VAL A 115 7.74 9.72 1.74
N ARG A 116 8.13 9.19 2.91
CA ARG A 116 7.57 8.01 3.58
C ARG A 116 7.82 6.70 2.82
N MET A 117 7.74 5.60 3.56
CA MET A 117 7.95 4.26 3.03
C MET A 117 6.64 3.65 2.55
N ASN A 118 6.70 2.98 1.42
CA ASN A 118 5.62 2.19 0.88
C ASN A 118 6.04 0.72 0.83
N ILE A 119 5.08 -0.15 1.08
CA ILE A 119 5.18 -1.58 0.86
C ILE A 119 4.07 -1.90 -0.12
N SER A 120 4.43 -2.36 -1.31
CA SER A 120 3.46 -2.79 -2.30
C SER A 120 3.64 -4.25 -2.65
N GLY A 121 2.52 -4.96 -2.77
CA GLY A 121 2.44 -6.37 -3.13
C GLY A 121 1.39 -6.57 -4.20
N SER A 122 1.70 -7.31 -5.26
CA SER A 122 0.78 -7.59 -6.36
C SER A 122 0.20 -8.99 -6.30
N LEU A 123 -0.92 -9.19 -6.98
CA LEU A 123 -1.32 -10.52 -7.44
C LEU A 123 -0.24 -11.13 -8.37
N PRO A 124 -0.13 -12.47 -8.46
CA PRO A 124 0.92 -13.14 -9.25
C PRO A 124 1.00 -12.69 -10.71
N ASN A 125 -0.13 -12.39 -11.34
CA ASN A 125 -0.21 -11.99 -12.76
C ASN A 125 -0.76 -10.57 -12.95
N ALA A 126 -0.59 -9.69 -11.96
CA ALA A 126 -1.15 -8.35 -11.99
C ALA A 126 -0.79 -7.58 -13.28
N THR A 127 -1.80 -7.05 -13.94
CA THR A 127 -1.69 -6.24 -15.17
C THR A 127 -2.10 -4.79 -14.96
N SER A 128 -2.76 -4.49 -13.83
CA SER A 128 -3.33 -3.19 -13.50
C SER A 128 -2.97 -2.76 -12.07
N LYS A 129 -3.13 -1.47 -11.73
CA LYS A 129 -2.80 -0.96 -10.39
C LYS A 129 -3.80 -1.45 -9.34
N GLU A 130 -5.01 -1.73 -9.78
CA GLU A 130 -6.12 -2.27 -9.01
C GLU A 130 -5.80 -3.67 -8.47
N GLU A 131 -4.85 -4.38 -9.09
CA GLU A 131 -4.35 -5.69 -8.65
C GLU A 131 -3.10 -5.59 -7.74
N ILE A 132 -2.77 -4.39 -7.28
CA ILE A 132 -1.64 -4.13 -6.39
C ILE A 132 -2.12 -3.52 -5.09
N ALA A 133 -1.80 -4.20 -3.99
CA ALA A 133 -2.04 -3.71 -2.64
C ALA A 133 -0.89 -2.86 -2.12
N GLY A 134 -1.22 -1.88 -1.27
CA GLY A 134 -0.25 -1.11 -0.51
C GLY A 134 -0.88 -0.49 0.74
N ILE A 135 -0.05 0.16 1.56
CA ILE A 135 -0.50 0.85 2.78
C ILE A 135 -0.96 2.27 2.42
N GLU A 136 -2.24 2.54 2.61
CA GLU A 136 -2.83 3.87 2.40
C GLU A 136 -2.13 4.91 3.29
N GLY A 137 -1.75 6.05 2.70
CA GLY A 137 -1.03 7.12 3.40
C GLY A 137 0.44 6.81 3.75
N ARG A 138 0.95 5.62 3.40
CA ARG A 138 2.34 5.16 3.59
C ARG A 138 2.73 4.97 5.07
N ILE A 139 3.95 4.48 5.31
CA ILE A 139 4.56 4.32 6.62
C ILE A 139 5.42 5.54 6.94
N THR A 140 5.16 6.19 8.06
CA THR A 140 5.91 7.35 8.58
C THR A 140 6.54 7.01 9.93
N VAL A 141 7.16 7.98 10.60
CA VAL A 141 7.73 7.82 11.93
C VAL A 141 6.86 8.54 12.96
N VAL A 142 6.36 7.82 13.96
CA VAL A 142 5.57 8.37 15.07
C VAL A 142 6.15 7.85 16.37
N GLY A 143 6.52 8.75 17.29
CA GLY A 143 7.12 8.37 18.58
C GLY A 143 8.41 7.57 18.44
N GLY A 144 9.16 7.77 17.35
CA GLY A 144 10.41 7.03 17.07
C GLY A 144 10.21 5.63 16.48
N TYR A 145 8.98 5.25 16.10
CA TYR A 145 8.69 3.95 15.47
C TYR A 145 8.10 4.11 14.08
N PRO A 146 8.38 3.18 13.14
CA PRO A 146 7.63 3.09 11.90
C PRO A 146 6.15 2.83 12.16
N LYS A 147 5.29 3.67 11.59
CA LYS A 147 3.84 3.61 11.77
C LYS A 147 3.13 3.73 10.43
N ALA A 148 2.30 2.74 10.11
CA ALA A 148 1.37 2.82 8.98
C ALA A 148 0.33 3.92 9.23
N SER A 149 0.12 4.78 8.23
CA SER A 149 -0.85 5.88 8.32
C SER A 149 -2.29 5.43 8.08
N GLY A 150 -2.48 4.25 7.45
CA GLY A 150 -3.77 3.74 7.03
C GLY A 150 -3.76 2.22 6.82
N GLU A 151 -4.82 1.73 6.19
CA GLU A 151 -5.06 0.31 5.96
C GLU A 151 -4.31 -0.21 4.72
N ILE A 152 -4.20 -1.54 4.62
CA ILE A 152 -3.71 -2.19 3.40
C ILE A 152 -4.89 -2.34 2.44
N LYS A 153 -4.78 -1.72 1.27
CA LYS A 153 -5.82 -1.71 0.24
C LYS A 153 -5.22 -1.94 -1.14
N PHE A 154 -6.01 -2.52 -2.02
CA PHE A 154 -5.71 -2.59 -3.45
C PHE A 154 -5.93 -1.24 -4.12
N GLY A 155 -5.12 -0.90 -5.12
CA GLY A 155 -5.26 0.33 -5.92
C GLY A 155 -4.80 1.63 -5.27
N VAL A 156 -4.18 1.61 -4.07
CA VAL A 156 -3.84 2.85 -3.33
C VAL A 156 -2.41 3.36 -3.55
N SER A 157 -1.50 2.52 -4.04
CA SER A 157 -0.10 2.91 -4.28
C SER A 157 0.11 3.26 -5.74
N ASP A 158 0.68 4.44 -6.03
CA ASP A 158 0.93 4.82 -7.42
C ASP A 158 2.37 4.52 -7.87
N HIS A 159 3.39 4.90 -7.09
CA HIS A 159 4.79 4.79 -7.52
C HIS A 159 5.34 3.36 -7.50
N THR A 160 5.23 2.67 -6.35
CA THR A 160 5.72 1.30 -6.21
C THR A 160 4.84 0.29 -6.96
N ALA A 161 3.56 0.59 -7.18
CA ALA A 161 2.71 -0.22 -8.05
C ALA A 161 3.16 -0.19 -9.51
N ARG A 162 3.46 0.99 -10.05
CA ARG A 162 4.04 1.12 -11.41
C ARG A 162 5.35 0.35 -11.54
N LEU A 163 6.21 0.41 -10.52
CA LEU A 163 7.46 -0.37 -10.52
C LEU A 163 7.19 -1.88 -10.60
N ILE A 164 6.24 -2.40 -9.84
CA ILE A 164 5.86 -3.82 -9.91
C ILE A 164 5.34 -4.17 -11.30
N LEU A 165 4.38 -3.41 -11.85
CA LEU A 165 3.83 -3.66 -13.18
C LEU A 165 4.92 -3.67 -14.28
N GLU A 166 5.84 -2.71 -14.24
CA GLU A 166 6.94 -2.67 -15.19
C GLU A 166 7.93 -3.81 -14.99
N THR A 167 8.17 -4.22 -13.74
CA THR A 167 9.03 -5.37 -13.43
C THR A 167 8.44 -6.67 -13.95
N LYS A 168 7.12 -6.87 -13.79
CA LYS A 168 6.41 -8.08 -14.22
C LYS A 168 6.46 -8.33 -15.72
N LYS A 169 6.61 -7.28 -16.55
CA LYS A 169 6.82 -7.43 -18.00
C LYS A 169 8.12 -8.18 -18.35
N PHE A 170 9.05 -8.29 -17.40
CA PHE A 170 10.34 -8.96 -17.59
C PHE A 170 10.52 -10.16 -16.65
N ASP A 171 10.10 -10.03 -15.40
CA ASP A 171 10.15 -11.09 -14.39
C ASP A 171 8.86 -11.09 -13.57
N ASN A 172 7.95 -11.99 -13.92
CA ASN A 172 6.65 -12.11 -13.28
C ASN A 172 6.75 -12.71 -11.85
N SER A 173 7.90 -13.27 -11.46
CA SER A 173 8.10 -13.82 -10.11
C SER A 173 8.22 -12.74 -9.03
N ILE A 174 8.54 -11.51 -9.41
CA ILE A 174 8.61 -10.37 -8.49
C ILE A 174 7.21 -9.82 -8.25
N ASN A 175 6.80 -9.82 -6.97
CA ASN A 175 5.48 -9.34 -6.55
C ASN A 175 5.54 -8.19 -5.55
N PHE A 176 6.69 -7.97 -4.91
CA PHE A 176 6.83 -7.00 -3.83
C PHE A 176 7.89 -5.95 -4.14
N VAL A 177 7.56 -4.70 -3.85
CA VAL A 177 8.49 -3.57 -3.93
C VAL A 177 8.32 -2.67 -2.72
N LEU A 178 9.44 -2.33 -2.09
CA LEU A 178 9.54 -1.37 -1.00
C LEU A 178 10.46 -0.22 -1.39
N ASN A 179 10.21 0.97 -0.87
CA ASN A 179 11.14 2.09 -0.97
C ASN A 179 11.73 2.43 0.42
N LEU A 180 13.06 2.44 0.49
CA LEU A 180 13.84 2.71 1.69
C LEU A 180 14.64 4.00 1.51
N LYS A 181 14.94 4.67 2.63
CA LYS A 181 15.83 5.84 2.66
C LYS A 181 17.19 5.48 2.08
N TYR A 182 17.71 6.36 1.25
CA TYR A 182 19.06 6.25 0.72
C TYR A 182 20.06 6.98 1.63
N LYS A 183 21.20 6.34 1.88
CA LYS A 183 22.45 6.98 2.32
C LYS A 183 23.60 6.42 1.51
N SER A 184 24.58 7.26 1.18
CA SER A 184 25.77 6.86 0.41
C SER A 184 26.49 5.68 1.06
N ASP A 185 26.68 5.73 2.37
CA ASP A 185 27.50 4.77 3.10
C ASP A 185 26.80 3.42 3.19
N TRP A 186 25.47 3.42 3.28
CA TRP A 186 24.67 2.19 3.30
C TRP A 186 24.84 1.40 2.02
N VAL A 187 24.76 2.05 0.86
CA VAL A 187 24.91 1.34 -0.43
C VAL A 187 26.29 0.72 -0.54
N LYS A 188 27.35 1.45 -0.16
CA LYS A 188 28.72 0.93 -0.17
C LYS A 188 28.86 -0.29 0.74
N ILE A 189 28.39 -0.17 1.99
CA ILE A 189 28.43 -1.25 2.98
C ILE A 189 27.64 -2.48 2.49
N LEU A 190 26.47 -2.28 1.88
CA LEU A 190 25.66 -3.38 1.34
C LEU A 190 26.35 -4.07 0.16
N GLN A 191 27.01 -3.31 -0.73
CA GLN A 191 27.80 -3.87 -1.84
C GLN A 191 29.00 -4.70 -1.35
N GLU A 192 29.64 -4.29 -0.26
CA GLU A 192 30.83 -4.94 0.28
C GLU A 192 30.51 -6.14 1.17
N LYS A 193 29.41 -6.09 1.94
CA LYS A 193 29.14 -7.05 3.02
C LYS A 193 27.91 -7.93 2.81
N THR A 194 27.21 -7.81 1.67
CA THR A 194 26.05 -8.65 1.36
C THR A 194 26.16 -9.26 -0.04
N ASP A 195 25.41 -10.33 -0.26
CA ASP A 195 25.22 -11.00 -1.55
C ASP A 195 24.08 -10.40 -2.38
N LEU A 196 23.50 -9.28 -1.93
CA LEU A 196 22.42 -8.61 -2.64
C LEU A 196 22.93 -8.00 -3.94
N LEU A 197 22.18 -8.18 -5.02
CA LEU A 197 22.49 -7.54 -6.29
C LEU A 197 21.99 -6.09 -6.25
N LEU A 198 22.91 -5.13 -6.24
CA LEU A 198 22.63 -3.70 -6.21
C LEU A 198 22.94 -3.05 -7.56
N GLN A 199 21.99 -2.28 -8.10
CA GLN A 199 22.17 -1.50 -9.34
C GLN A 199 21.91 -0.01 -9.11
N GLU A 200 22.91 0.83 -9.39
CA GLU A 200 22.73 2.28 -9.46
C GLU A 200 22.01 2.67 -10.75
N ILE A 201 21.03 3.57 -10.62
CA ILE A 201 20.47 4.29 -11.74
C ILE A 201 20.74 5.78 -11.60
N VAL A 202 21.53 6.30 -12.53
CA VAL A 202 21.86 7.71 -12.64
C VAL A 202 20.74 8.43 -13.40
N ARG A 203 19.90 9.20 -12.70
CA ARG A 203 18.72 9.86 -13.30
C ARG A 203 19.06 10.89 -14.39
N THR A 204 20.25 11.48 -14.38
CA THR A 204 20.69 12.45 -15.40
C THR A 204 20.90 11.80 -16.77
N ASP A 205 21.10 10.49 -16.81
CA ASP A 205 21.19 9.73 -18.07
C ASP A 205 19.82 9.48 -18.71
N GLN A 206 18.73 9.86 -18.02
CA GLN A 206 17.39 9.69 -18.55
C GLN A 206 17.19 10.66 -19.71
N PRO A 207 16.88 10.17 -20.94
CA PRO A 207 16.63 11.04 -22.07
C PRO A 207 15.48 12.01 -21.77
N GLU A 208 15.61 13.27 -22.16
CA GLU A 208 14.58 14.31 -21.94
C GLU A 208 13.20 13.88 -22.49
N LYS A 209 13.17 13.17 -23.63
CA LYS A 209 11.95 12.61 -24.23
C LYS A 209 11.22 11.58 -23.34
N ILE A 210 11.90 11.00 -22.35
CA ILE A 210 11.35 10.01 -21.40
C ILE A 210 10.97 10.69 -20.07
N MET A 211 11.41 11.93 -19.82
CA MET A 211 11.04 12.69 -18.62
C MET A 211 9.60 13.22 -18.63
N ILE A 212 8.88 13.04 -19.75
CA ILE A 212 7.53 13.57 -19.97
C ILE A 212 6.52 12.99 -18.97
N THR A 213 6.69 11.73 -18.54
CA THR A 213 5.82 11.11 -17.52
C THR A 213 6.63 10.29 -16.50
N GLU A 214 6.08 10.14 -15.29
CA GLU A 214 6.67 9.24 -14.28
C GLU A 214 6.64 7.77 -14.73
N GLU A 215 5.66 7.36 -15.51
CA GLU A 215 5.53 6.00 -16.04
C GLU A 215 6.69 5.68 -17.00
N SER A 216 7.01 6.60 -17.90
CA SER A 216 8.19 6.52 -18.77
C SER A 216 9.50 6.44 -17.97
N THR A 217 9.56 7.08 -16.80
CA THR A 217 10.72 7.02 -15.90
C THR A 217 10.89 5.63 -15.26
N MET A 218 9.82 5.02 -14.77
CA MET A 218 9.86 3.67 -14.17
C MET A 218 10.20 2.59 -15.22
N GLN A 219 9.61 2.69 -16.41
CA GLN A 219 9.95 1.83 -17.55
C GLN A 219 11.43 1.87 -17.87
N TRP A 220 12.00 3.07 -17.91
CA TRP A 220 13.42 3.26 -18.18
C TRP A 220 14.32 2.73 -17.06
N LEU A 221 13.93 2.92 -15.79
CA LEU A 221 14.63 2.37 -14.61
C LEU A 221 14.77 0.85 -14.73
N ILE A 222 13.67 0.14 -14.95
CA ILE A 222 13.64 -1.33 -15.05
C ILE A 222 14.43 -1.80 -16.27
N LYS A 223 14.17 -1.24 -17.46
CA LYS A 223 14.88 -1.62 -18.70
C LYS A 223 16.39 -1.41 -18.59
N LYS A 224 16.83 -0.27 -18.06
CA LYS A 224 18.26 0.04 -17.90
C LYS A 224 18.92 -0.88 -16.88
N SER A 225 18.21 -1.23 -15.81
CA SER A 225 18.69 -2.19 -14.83
C SER A 225 18.93 -3.56 -15.48
N ILE A 226 17.94 -4.13 -16.15
CA ILE A 226 18.05 -5.44 -16.81
C ILE A 226 19.18 -5.44 -17.85
N LYS A 227 19.32 -4.38 -18.63
CA LYS A 227 20.37 -4.28 -19.66
C LYS A 227 21.78 -4.36 -19.07
N LYS A 228 21.97 -3.98 -17.80
CA LYS A 228 23.25 -4.07 -17.09
C LYS A 228 23.43 -5.39 -16.34
N SER A 229 22.39 -5.88 -15.66
CA SER A 229 22.49 -7.03 -14.74
C SER A 229 21.98 -8.36 -15.29
N GLY A 230 21.35 -8.38 -16.48
CA GLY A 230 20.73 -9.57 -17.09
C GLY A 230 19.44 -10.06 -16.42
N ARG A 231 19.16 -9.61 -15.20
CA ARG A 231 17.95 -9.88 -14.41
C ARG A 231 17.55 -8.67 -13.59
N ILE A 232 16.36 -8.70 -12.98
CA ILE A 232 15.96 -7.69 -11.99
C ILE A 232 16.87 -7.84 -10.75
N PRO A 233 17.58 -6.79 -10.33
CA PRO A 233 18.41 -6.82 -9.12
C PRO A 233 17.54 -6.83 -7.86
N ASP A 234 18.11 -7.24 -6.73
CA ASP A 234 17.42 -7.17 -5.45
C ASP A 234 17.16 -5.71 -5.06
N ILE A 235 18.11 -4.82 -5.39
CA ILE A 235 18.02 -3.40 -5.09
C ILE A 235 18.31 -2.55 -6.33
N ILE A 236 17.42 -1.61 -6.62
CA ILE A 236 17.68 -0.48 -7.53
C ILE A 236 17.74 0.80 -6.69
N TRP A 237 18.84 1.55 -6.80
CA TRP A 237 19.02 2.79 -6.05
C TRP A 237 19.39 3.97 -6.93
N ASP A 238 19.08 5.18 -6.49
CA ASP A 238 19.43 6.42 -7.18
C ASP A 238 19.75 7.55 -6.19
N LYS A 239 20.63 8.47 -6.62
CA LYS A 239 21.03 9.66 -5.87
C LYS A 239 20.02 10.82 -5.96
N GLY A 240 18.80 10.56 -6.40
CA GLY A 240 17.79 11.58 -6.61
C GLY A 240 18.10 12.49 -7.80
N SER A 241 17.37 13.59 -7.87
CA SER A 241 17.64 14.72 -8.76
C SER A 241 16.97 15.98 -8.17
N VAL A 242 17.02 17.11 -8.87
CA VAL A 242 16.26 18.30 -8.45
C VAL A 242 14.81 17.92 -8.17
N ARG A 243 14.34 18.19 -6.93
CA ARG A 243 12.99 17.85 -6.41
C ARG A 243 12.64 16.35 -6.33
N LYS A 244 13.61 15.44 -6.44
CA LYS A 244 13.43 14.00 -6.31
C LYS A 244 14.38 13.46 -5.25
N GLU A 245 13.83 12.99 -4.13
CA GLU A 245 14.60 12.41 -3.03
C GLU A 245 15.42 11.19 -3.53
N PRO A 246 16.69 11.05 -3.11
CA PRO A 246 17.44 9.81 -3.27
C PRO A 246 16.72 8.62 -2.66
N MET A 247 16.78 7.44 -3.30
CA MET A 247 15.93 6.32 -2.91
C MET A 247 16.60 4.96 -3.17
N ILE A 248 16.37 4.03 -2.25
CA ILE A 248 16.63 2.58 -2.44
C ILE A 248 15.29 1.91 -2.70
N ARG A 249 15.19 1.07 -3.75
CA ARG A 249 14.01 0.26 -4.05
C ARG A 249 14.39 -1.20 -3.91
N LEU A 250 13.73 -1.91 -2.99
CA LEU A 250 13.95 -3.31 -2.69
C LEU A 250 12.87 -4.14 -3.38
N PHE A 251 13.28 -5.13 -4.17
CA PHE A 251 12.40 -6.03 -4.92
C PHE A 251 12.41 -7.42 -4.29
N GLY A 252 11.26 -8.09 -4.31
CA GLY A 252 11.16 -9.46 -3.81
C GLY A 252 9.97 -10.24 -4.34
N LYS A 253 10.05 -11.55 -4.20
CA LYS A 253 9.06 -12.51 -4.72
C LYS A 253 7.85 -12.65 -3.81
N ASN A 254 8.09 -12.60 -2.50
CA ASN A 254 7.12 -12.82 -1.42
C ASN A 254 7.60 -12.11 -0.14
N ALA A 255 6.80 -12.18 0.94
CA ALA A 255 7.17 -11.60 2.23
C ALA A 255 8.48 -12.15 2.81
N GLU A 256 8.67 -13.47 2.76
CA GLU A 256 9.87 -14.14 3.27
C GLU A 256 11.15 -13.61 2.61
N ASP A 257 11.16 -13.48 1.28
CA ASP A 257 12.26 -12.92 0.50
C ASP A 257 12.56 -11.48 0.91
N ILE A 258 11.52 -10.64 1.03
CA ILE A 258 11.68 -9.24 1.47
C ILE A 258 12.23 -9.18 2.89
N VAL A 259 11.67 -9.95 3.83
CA VAL A 259 12.09 -9.94 5.24
C VAL A 259 13.53 -10.43 5.36
N SER A 260 13.92 -11.49 4.65
CA SER A 260 15.29 -11.99 4.60
C SER A 260 16.26 -10.92 4.10
N LYS A 261 15.89 -10.20 3.02
CA LYS A 261 16.69 -9.07 2.50
C LYS A 261 16.77 -7.92 3.49
N LEU A 262 15.66 -7.56 4.14
CA LEU A 262 15.63 -6.51 5.16
C LEU A 262 16.47 -6.88 6.39
N GLN A 263 16.48 -8.15 6.80
CA GLN A 263 17.35 -8.64 7.88
C GLN A 263 18.83 -8.49 7.50
N LYS A 264 19.22 -8.87 6.27
CA LYS A 264 20.58 -8.63 5.77
C LYS A 264 20.92 -7.14 5.78
N ILE A 265 20.04 -6.29 5.25
CA ILE A 265 20.24 -4.84 5.19
C ILE A 265 20.42 -4.25 6.59
N THR A 266 19.50 -4.55 7.50
CA THR A 266 19.49 -3.98 8.85
C THR A 266 20.63 -4.48 9.71
N ARG A 267 20.95 -5.78 9.64
CA ARG A 267 22.12 -6.34 10.34
C ARG A 267 23.40 -5.66 9.90
N THR A 268 23.59 -5.46 8.60
CA THR A 268 24.83 -4.84 8.09
C THR A 268 24.89 -3.35 8.38
N ILE A 269 23.78 -2.62 8.25
CA ILE A 269 23.76 -1.17 8.48
C ILE A 269 23.88 -0.81 9.97
N PHE A 270 23.21 -1.56 10.87
CA PHE A 270 23.17 -1.21 12.30
C PHE A 270 24.33 -1.78 13.13
N ILE A 271 25.12 -2.71 12.58
CA ILE A 271 26.37 -3.12 13.23
C ILE A 271 27.47 -2.05 13.05
N GLU A 272 27.39 -1.26 11.98
CA GLU A 272 28.42 -0.26 11.60
C GLU A 272 28.08 1.17 12.06
N LEU A 273 26.94 1.38 12.71
CA LEU A 273 26.47 2.65 13.27
C LEU A 273 26.59 2.64 14.79
#